data_AF-I4F189-F1
#
_entry.id   AF-I4F189-F1
#
_cell.length_a   1.000
_cell.length_b   1.000
_cell.length_c   1.000
_cell.angle_alpha   90.00
_cell.angle_beta   90.00
_cell.angle_gamma   90.00
#
_symmetry.space_group_name_H-M   'P 1'
#
loop_
_entity.id
_entity.type
_entity.pdbx_description
1 polymer ?
#
loop_
_entity_poly.entity_id
_entity_poly.type
_entity_poly.pdbx_seq_one_letter_code
_entity_poly.pdbx_strand_id
1 'polypeptide(L)'
;MTETLSPTTAVRAASDLAAGPLRAVTADQLTAATPCGDYDVRALVDHLAWAAVLSQRAATRMPLEHDWSSLTPAPFLDGVPVERWAAAVPAELDTAADAWADPAAWEGETLMGTTPMPAEVVGPLMLAEFVLHGWDLARAVGAPYEVPAELGAATLAAVQPVAQMGRDGGWYGPEVPVPTDAPAFDRALGLTGRDPAWQG
;
A
#
# COMPACT_ATOMS: atom_id res chain seq x y z
N MET A 1 -26.24 -9.24 1.64
CA MET A 1 -25.69 -8.17 2.49
C MET A 1 -24.21 -8.46 2.56
N THR A 2 -23.40 -7.64 1.89
CA THR A 2 -21.95 -7.78 1.93
C THR A 2 -21.50 -7.35 3.32
N GLU A 3 -20.86 -8.24 4.08
CA GLU A 3 -20.35 -7.87 5.42
C GLU A 3 -19.23 -6.84 5.25
N THR A 4 -19.36 -5.70 5.94
CA THR A 4 -18.29 -4.70 5.98
C THR A 4 -17.12 -5.27 6.78
N LEU A 5 -15.93 -5.32 6.18
CA LEU A 5 -14.70 -5.67 6.91
C LEU A 5 -14.48 -4.70 8.07
N SER A 6 -14.16 -5.23 9.25
CA SER A 6 -13.69 -4.37 10.34
C SER A 6 -12.37 -3.71 9.94
N PRO A 7 -12.07 -2.49 10.41
CA PRO A 7 -10.83 -1.80 10.07
C PRO A 7 -9.58 -2.63 10.37
N THR A 8 -9.56 -3.31 11.53
CA THR A 8 -8.48 -4.22 11.95
C THR A 8 -8.27 -5.39 10.98
N THR A 9 -9.35 -6.04 10.55
CA THR A 9 -9.30 -7.17 9.61
C THR A 9 -8.89 -6.70 8.20
N ALA A 10 -9.28 -5.47 7.85
CA ALA A 10 -9.02 -4.93 6.53
C ALA A 10 -7.51 -4.67 6.31
N VAL A 11 -6.80 -4.09 7.28
CA VAL A 11 -5.34 -3.87 7.17
C VAL A 11 -4.56 -5.19 7.13
N ARG A 12 -4.99 -6.19 7.92
CA ARG A 12 -4.45 -7.56 7.82
C ARG A 12 -4.58 -8.12 6.41
N ALA A 13 -5.81 -8.15 5.89
CA ALA A 13 -6.10 -8.69 4.57
C ALA A 13 -5.32 -7.95 3.46
N ALA A 14 -5.18 -6.63 3.57
CA ALA A 14 -4.37 -5.83 2.65
C ALA A 14 -2.88 -6.22 2.69
N SER A 15 -2.33 -6.40 3.89
CA SER A 15 -0.93 -6.78 4.11
C SER A 15 -0.63 -8.18 3.58
N ASP A 16 -1.51 -9.15 3.88
CA ASP A 16 -1.41 -10.53 3.38
C ASP A 16 -1.47 -10.57 1.84
N LEU A 17 -2.35 -9.76 1.25
CA LEU A 17 -2.51 -9.67 -0.19
C LEU A 17 -1.27 -9.05 -0.87
N ALA A 18 -0.71 -7.99 -0.29
CA ALA A 18 0.53 -7.36 -0.77
C ALA A 18 1.76 -8.29 -0.66
N ALA A 19 1.79 -9.18 0.34
CA ALA A 19 2.86 -10.16 0.52
C ALA A 19 2.91 -11.23 -0.58
N GLY A 20 1.81 -11.49 -1.28
CA GLY A 20 1.74 -12.50 -2.35
C GLY A 20 2.71 -12.21 -3.50
N PRO A 21 2.57 -11.08 -4.21
CA PRO A 21 3.44 -10.68 -5.32
C PRO A 21 4.92 -10.56 -4.96
N LEU A 22 5.24 -10.14 -3.73
CA LEU A 22 6.62 -10.05 -3.23
C LEU A 22 7.36 -11.39 -3.32
N ARG A 23 6.66 -12.52 -3.15
CA ARG A 23 7.24 -13.87 -3.26
C ARG A 23 7.51 -14.29 -4.72
N ALA A 24 6.93 -13.60 -5.68
CA ALA A 24 7.07 -13.89 -7.11
C ALA A 24 8.15 -13.03 -7.80
N VAL A 25 8.68 -12.01 -7.12
CA VAL A 25 9.72 -11.11 -7.67
C VAL A 25 10.99 -11.90 -7.96
N THR A 26 11.49 -11.79 -9.19
CA THR A 26 12.81 -12.32 -9.58
C THR A 26 13.80 -11.21 -9.92
N ALA A 27 15.10 -11.51 -9.84
CA ALA A 27 16.16 -10.51 -10.01
C ALA A 27 16.17 -9.85 -11.41
N ASP A 28 15.73 -10.58 -12.44
CA ASP A 28 15.64 -10.08 -13.82
C ASP A 28 14.45 -9.13 -14.06
N GLN A 29 13.48 -9.07 -13.15
CA GLN A 29 12.32 -8.19 -13.24
C GLN A 29 12.51 -6.84 -12.54
N LEU A 30 13.62 -6.64 -11.83
CA LEU A 30 13.79 -5.50 -10.93
C LEU A 30 13.73 -4.13 -11.60
N THR A 31 14.04 -4.05 -12.90
CA THR A 31 13.95 -2.79 -13.68
C THR A 31 12.69 -2.73 -14.55
N ALA A 32 11.75 -3.67 -14.40
CA ALA A 32 10.50 -3.65 -15.15
C ALA A 32 9.63 -2.47 -14.70
N ALA A 33 8.91 -1.87 -15.64
CA ALA A 33 7.95 -0.81 -15.36
C ALA A 33 6.80 -1.37 -14.51
N THR A 34 6.23 -0.51 -13.66
CA THR A 34 5.03 -0.83 -12.90
C THR A 34 3.87 0.06 -13.36
N PRO A 35 2.60 -0.28 -13.04
CA PRO A 35 1.48 0.63 -13.29
C PRO A 35 1.59 1.97 -12.53
N CYS A 36 2.36 2.01 -11.44
CA CYS A 36 2.74 3.25 -10.76
C CYS A 36 3.99 3.81 -11.45
N GLY A 37 3.82 4.78 -12.34
CA GLY A 37 4.88 5.27 -13.22
C GLY A 37 6.13 5.86 -12.53
N ASP A 38 6.07 6.12 -11.23
CA ASP A 38 7.20 6.60 -10.43
C ASP A 38 8.16 5.47 -10.01
N TYR A 39 7.73 4.22 -10.12
CA TYR A 39 8.47 3.06 -9.62
C TYR A 39 8.71 2.01 -10.72
N ASP A 40 9.96 1.55 -10.81
CA ASP A 40 10.25 0.20 -11.29
C ASP A 40 10.01 -0.82 -10.18
N VAL A 41 10.09 -2.13 -10.48
CA VAL A 41 9.85 -3.19 -9.49
C VAL A 41 10.75 -3.05 -8.27
N ARG A 42 12.03 -2.69 -8.45
CA ARG A 42 12.96 -2.48 -7.34
C ARG A 42 12.48 -1.36 -6.42
N ALA A 43 12.22 -0.19 -6.97
CA ALA A 43 11.78 0.97 -6.22
C ALA A 43 10.42 0.72 -5.54
N LEU A 44 9.52 -0.04 -6.17
CA LEU A 44 8.24 -0.41 -5.59
C LEU A 44 8.39 -1.37 -4.39
N VAL A 45 9.33 -2.31 -4.45
CA VAL A 45 9.65 -3.19 -3.30
C VAL A 45 10.21 -2.37 -2.14
N ASP A 46 11.14 -1.44 -2.41
CA ASP A 46 11.69 -0.54 -1.40
C ASP A 46 10.60 0.34 -0.79
N HIS A 47 9.69 0.86 -1.62
CA HIS A 47 8.56 1.66 -1.21
C HIS A 47 7.58 0.88 -0.32
N LEU A 48 7.24 -0.36 -0.67
CA LEU A 48 6.40 -1.23 0.17
C LEU A 48 7.04 -1.54 1.52
N ALA A 49 8.36 -1.76 1.55
CA ALA A 49 9.09 -1.94 2.80
C ALA A 49 9.00 -0.69 3.69
N TRP A 50 9.20 0.48 3.10
CA TRP A 50 9.06 1.75 3.79
C TRP A 50 7.64 2.01 4.28
N ALA A 51 6.63 1.74 3.44
CA ALA A 51 5.22 1.85 3.80
C ALA A 51 4.86 0.93 4.98
N ALA A 52 5.39 -0.30 5.03
CA ALA A 52 5.19 -1.20 6.15
C ALA A 52 5.74 -0.63 7.46
N VAL A 53 6.96 -0.09 7.44
CA VAL A 53 7.57 0.58 8.60
C VAL A 53 6.74 1.79 9.03
N LEU A 54 6.37 2.67 8.10
CA LEU A 54 5.52 3.83 8.38
C LEU A 54 4.18 3.42 9.03
N SER A 55 3.54 2.39 8.49
CA SER A 55 2.27 1.85 8.98
C SER A 55 2.39 1.36 10.42
N GLN A 56 3.44 0.60 10.73
CA GLN A 56 3.71 0.12 12.08
C GLN A 56 3.94 1.28 13.06
N ARG A 57 4.73 2.28 12.67
CA ARG A 57 5.03 3.45 13.51
C ARG A 57 3.78 4.29 13.77
N ALA A 58 2.92 4.45 12.76
CA ALA A 58 1.62 5.08 12.91
C ALA A 58 0.70 4.32 13.89
N ALA A 59 0.56 3.00 13.72
CA ALA A 59 -0.29 2.20 14.62
C ALA A 59 0.19 2.24 16.07
N THR A 60 1.51 2.17 16.28
CA THR A 60 2.15 2.14 17.61
C THR A 60 2.39 3.52 18.21
N ARG A 61 2.20 4.61 17.44
CA ARG A 61 2.57 6.00 17.79
C ARG A 61 4.03 6.15 18.21
N MET A 62 4.89 5.27 17.69
CA MET A 62 6.33 5.40 17.87
C MET A 62 6.86 6.41 16.87
N PRO A 63 7.72 7.36 17.28
CA PRO A 63 8.34 8.28 16.33
C PRO A 63 9.23 7.52 15.34
N LEU A 64 9.41 8.08 14.15
CA LEU A 64 10.47 7.66 13.25
C LEU A 64 11.84 7.94 13.86
N GLU A 65 12.84 7.16 13.45
CA GLU A 65 14.24 7.44 13.80
C GLU A 65 14.68 8.77 13.17
N HIS A 66 15.66 9.43 13.79
CA HIS A 66 15.84 10.88 13.69
C HIS A 66 16.31 11.38 12.29
N ASP A 67 16.66 10.47 11.39
CA ASP A 67 17.07 10.71 10.02
C ASP A 67 16.08 10.17 8.97
N TRP A 68 15.00 9.48 9.36
CA TRP A 68 14.05 8.92 8.42
C TRP A 68 12.98 9.92 7.98
N SER A 69 12.74 9.99 6.68
CA SER A 69 11.70 10.82 6.06
C SER A 69 11.32 10.26 4.68
N SER A 70 10.35 10.88 4.01
CA SER A 70 10.09 10.56 2.59
C SER A 70 11.29 10.82 1.67
N LEU A 71 12.23 11.69 2.06
CA LEU A 71 13.47 11.98 1.33
C LEU A 71 14.64 11.08 1.76
N THR A 72 14.49 10.36 2.86
CA THR A 72 15.51 9.50 3.44
C THR A 72 14.78 8.32 4.06
N PRO A 73 14.28 7.37 3.24
CA PRO A 73 13.49 6.27 3.75
C PRO A 73 14.33 5.38 4.66
N ALA A 74 13.66 4.56 5.50
CA ALA A 74 14.36 3.63 6.37
C ALA A 74 15.32 2.73 5.55
N PRO A 75 16.58 2.54 5.98
CA PRO A 75 17.55 1.70 5.31
C PRO A 75 17.26 0.19 5.53
N PHE A 76 15.98 -0.19 5.60
CA PHE A 76 15.56 -1.55 5.98
C PHE A 76 16.16 -2.62 5.05
N LEU A 77 16.25 -2.31 3.76
CA LEU A 77 16.83 -3.21 2.75
C LEU A 77 18.34 -2.99 2.55
N ASP A 78 18.96 -2.02 3.23
CA ASP A 78 20.40 -1.78 3.13
C ASP A 78 21.18 -3.00 3.62
N GLY A 79 22.09 -3.48 2.77
CA GLY A 79 22.90 -4.66 3.07
C GLY A 79 22.15 -5.99 2.94
N VAL A 80 20.83 -5.99 2.66
CA VAL A 80 20.14 -7.19 2.24
C VAL A 80 20.61 -7.53 0.82
N PRO A 81 20.94 -8.80 0.49
CA PRO A 81 21.23 -9.19 -0.89
C PRO A 81 20.01 -8.95 -1.78
N VAL A 82 20.22 -8.50 -3.01
CA VAL A 82 19.13 -8.15 -3.94
C VAL A 82 18.17 -9.33 -4.19
N GLU A 83 18.68 -10.56 -4.19
CA GLU A 83 17.91 -11.79 -4.35
C GLU A 83 16.98 -12.08 -3.15
N ARG A 84 17.15 -11.35 -2.04
CA ARG A 84 16.39 -11.49 -0.81
C ARG A 84 15.58 -10.24 -0.45
N TRP A 85 15.71 -9.15 -1.21
CA TRP A 85 14.99 -7.89 -0.93
C TRP A 85 13.48 -8.11 -0.80
N ALA A 86 12.85 -8.60 -1.87
CA ALA A 86 11.41 -8.81 -1.89
C ALA A 86 10.96 -9.83 -0.82
N ALA A 87 11.80 -10.82 -0.51
CA ALA A 87 11.51 -11.82 0.52
C ALA A 87 11.64 -11.29 1.96
N ALA A 88 12.29 -10.14 2.17
CA ALA A 88 12.43 -9.52 3.49
C ALA A 88 11.21 -8.68 3.88
N VAL A 89 10.47 -8.15 2.89
CA VAL A 89 9.34 -7.23 3.12
C VAL A 89 8.11 -7.86 3.80
N PRO A 90 7.71 -9.13 3.53
CA PRO A 90 6.51 -9.71 4.14
C PRO A 90 6.49 -9.67 5.67
N ALA A 91 7.64 -9.80 6.34
CA ALA A 91 7.71 -9.73 7.80
C ALA A 91 7.36 -8.33 8.34
N GLU A 92 7.68 -7.27 7.60
CA GLU A 92 7.33 -5.90 7.96
C GLU A 92 5.84 -5.65 7.75
N LEU A 93 5.26 -6.18 6.65
CA LEU A 93 3.81 -6.15 6.42
C LEU A 93 3.05 -6.87 7.54
N ASP A 94 3.54 -8.03 7.99
CA ASP A 94 2.97 -8.76 9.12
C ASP A 94 3.03 -7.93 10.41
N THR A 95 4.18 -7.30 10.67
CA THR A 95 4.39 -6.45 11.87
C THR A 95 3.48 -5.22 11.84
N ALA A 96 3.31 -4.58 10.67
CA ALA A 96 2.39 -3.47 10.50
C ALA A 96 0.94 -3.88 10.78
N ALA A 97 0.50 -5.01 10.21
CA ALA A 97 -0.84 -5.51 10.43
C ALA A 97 -1.07 -5.99 11.87
N ASP A 98 -0.05 -6.49 12.57
CA ASP A 98 -0.11 -6.82 14.00
C ASP A 98 -0.34 -5.56 14.84
N ALA A 99 0.32 -4.46 14.51
CA ALA A 99 0.15 -3.20 15.21
C ALA A 99 -1.27 -2.62 15.03
N TRP A 100 -1.85 -2.72 13.82
CA TRP A 100 -3.23 -2.28 13.55
C TRP A 100 -4.31 -3.22 14.10
N ALA A 101 -3.95 -4.40 14.61
CA ALA A 101 -4.90 -5.33 15.21
C ALA A 101 -5.42 -4.87 16.58
N ASP A 102 -4.69 -3.97 17.27
CA ASP A 102 -5.14 -3.34 18.50
C ASP A 102 -6.22 -2.28 18.18
N PRO A 103 -7.45 -2.39 18.71
CA PRO A 103 -8.48 -1.36 18.53
C PRO A 103 -8.02 0.04 18.97
N ALA A 104 -7.15 0.16 19.98
CA ALA A 104 -6.61 1.44 20.42
C ALA A 104 -5.70 2.12 19.37
N ALA A 105 -5.18 1.37 18.38
CA ALA A 105 -4.45 1.93 17.25
C ALA A 105 -5.32 2.87 16.40
N TRP A 106 -6.64 2.73 16.45
CA TRP A 106 -7.60 3.49 15.62
C TRP A 106 -8.14 4.75 16.30
N GLU A 107 -7.78 5.01 17.56
CA GLU A 107 -8.33 6.11 18.34
C GLU A 107 -7.44 7.35 18.35
N GLY A 108 -8.02 8.55 18.24
CA GLY A 108 -7.28 9.81 18.42
C GLY A 108 -6.25 10.11 17.33
N GLU A 109 -5.21 10.87 17.70
CA GLU A 109 -4.16 11.33 16.79
C GLU A 109 -3.01 10.32 16.70
N THR A 110 -2.42 10.22 15.51
CA THR A 110 -1.17 9.53 15.22
C THR A 110 -0.35 10.33 14.21
N LEU A 111 0.75 9.76 13.72
CA LEU A 111 1.64 10.36 12.73
C LEU A 111 1.56 9.59 11.40
N MET A 112 1.44 10.31 10.30
CA MET A 112 1.77 9.82 8.96
C MET A 112 3.15 10.38 8.60
N GLY A 113 4.19 9.56 8.76
CA GLY A 113 5.57 10.05 8.74
C GLY A 113 5.84 10.99 9.91
N THR A 114 6.03 12.28 9.63
CA THR A 114 6.20 13.34 10.65
C THR A 114 4.96 14.22 10.83
N THR A 115 3.88 13.96 10.09
CA THR A 115 2.69 14.80 10.05
C THR A 115 1.59 14.24 10.97
N PRO A 116 1.13 15.00 11.98
CA PRO A 116 0.01 14.58 12.82
C PRO A 116 -1.30 14.46 12.05
N MET A 117 -2.00 13.34 12.21
CA MET A 117 -3.27 13.03 11.54
C MET A 117 -4.14 12.11 12.42
N PRO A 118 -5.49 12.15 12.29
CA PRO A 118 -6.36 11.18 12.96
C PRO A 118 -6.04 9.75 12.52
N ALA A 119 -5.97 8.81 13.47
CA ALA A 119 -5.69 7.40 13.17
C ALA A 119 -6.77 6.76 12.28
N GLU A 120 -8.02 7.22 12.40
CA GLU A 120 -9.14 6.85 11.53
C GLU A 120 -8.95 7.26 10.05
N VAL A 121 -8.01 8.17 9.77
CA VAL A 121 -7.61 8.55 8.41
C VAL A 121 -6.35 7.78 7.98
N VAL A 122 -5.37 7.63 8.88
CA VAL A 122 -4.11 6.94 8.55
C VAL A 122 -4.31 5.45 8.29
N GLY A 123 -5.12 4.76 9.09
CA GLY A 123 -5.38 3.32 8.91
C GLY A 123 -5.95 2.98 7.52
N PRO A 124 -7.02 3.66 7.04
CA PRO A 124 -7.53 3.44 5.69
C PRO A 124 -6.54 3.82 4.58
N LEU A 125 -5.70 4.85 4.78
CA LEU A 125 -4.63 5.18 3.83
C LEU A 125 -3.62 4.04 3.73
N MET A 126 -3.15 3.49 4.86
CA MET A 126 -2.21 2.35 4.85
C MET A 126 -2.82 1.08 4.25
N LEU A 127 -4.12 0.86 4.46
CA LEU A 127 -4.85 -0.20 3.75
C LEU A 127 -4.78 0.01 2.24
N ALA A 128 -5.13 1.20 1.75
CA ALA A 128 -5.13 1.49 0.32
C ALA A 128 -3.73 1.36 -0.28
N GLU A 129 -2.71 1.84 0.45
CA GLU A 129 -1.30 1.74 0.07
C GLU A 129 -0.91 0.29 -0.24
N PHE A 130 -1.21 -0.64 0.67
CA PHE A 130 -0.84 -2.05 0.50
C PHE A 130 -1.63 -2.75 -0.61
N VAL A 131 -2.93 -2.47 -0.75
CA VAL A 131 -3.74 -3.10 -1.81
C VAL A 131 -3.34 -2.57 -3.20
N LEU A 132 -3.14 -1.26 -3.34
CA LEU A 132 -2.81 -0.65 -4.63
C LEU A 132 -1.40 -1.04 -5.08
N HIS A 133 -0.40 -0.92 -4.19
CA HIS A 133 0.98 -1.25 -4.55
C HIS A 133 1.25 -2.76 -4.61
N GLY A 134 0.50 -3.57 -3.86
CA GLY A 134 0.46 -5.01 -4.08
C GLY A 134 -0.04 -5.35 -5.50
N TRP A 135 -1.10 -4.69 -5.97
CA TRP A 135 -1.58 -4.86 -7.34
C TRP A 135 -0.57 -4.38 -8.38
N ASP A 136 0.06 -3.21 -8.16
CA ASP A 136 1.09 -2.68 -9.05
C ASP A 136 2.23 -3.70 -9.24
N LEU A 137 2.71 -4.26 -8.13
CA LEU A 137 3.77 -5.26 -8.14
C LEU A 137 3.31 -6.54 -8.83
N ALA A 138 2.10 -7.01 -8.53
CA ALA A 138 1.55 -8.21 -9.14
C ALA A 138 1.44 -8.12 -10.66
N ARG A 139 1.04 -6.95 -11.16
CA ARG A 139 0.98 -6.67 -12.60
C ARG A 139 2.38 -6.69 -13.19
N ALA A 140 3.32 -5.98 -12.59
CA ALA A 140 4.69 -5.89 -13.10
C ALA A 140 5.41 -7.25 -13.18
N VAL A 141 5.16 -8.17 -12.24
CA VAL A 141 5.82 -9.49 -12.19
C VAL A 141 4.98 -10.64 -12.73
N GLY A 142 3.76 -10.38 -13.20
CA GLY A 142 2.84 -11.41 -13.70
C GLY A 142 2.28 -12.34 -12.63
N ALA A 143 2.19 -11.89 -11.38
CA ALA A 143 1.61 -12.67 -10.27
C ALA A 143 0.07 -12.60 -10.25
N PRO A 144 -0.62 -13.65 -9.77
CA PRO A 144 -2.04 -13.58 -9.50
C PRO A 144 -2.31 -12.56 -8.38
N TYR A 145 -3.38 -11.79 -8.53
CA TYR A 145 -3.80 -10.80 -7.54
C TYR A 145 -5.30 -10.60 -7.61
N GLU A 146 -6.02 -11.31 -6.75
CA GLU A 146 -7.48 -11.27 -6.67
C GLU A 146 -7.86 -10.52 -5.40
N VAL A 147 -8.48 -9.34 -5.56
CA VAL A 147 -8.94 -8.52 -4.44
C VAL A 147 -10.36 -8.94 -4.08
N PRO A 148 -10.61 -9.43 -2.85
CA PRO A 148 -11.97 -9.72 -2.38
C PRO A 148 -12.86 -8.49 -2.50
N ALA A 149 -14.14 -8.68 -2.83
CA ALA A 149 -15.07 -7.57 -3.09
C ALA A 149 -15.15 -6.58 -1.93
N GLU A 150 -15.13 -7.08 -0.70
CA GLU A 150 -15.15 -6.30 0.54
C GLU A 150 -13.89 -5.45 0.70
N LEU A 151 -12.72 -6.02 0.39
CA LEU A 151 -11.44 -5.31 0.45
C LEU A 151 -11.33 -4.26 -0.65
N GLY A 152 -11.86 -4.56 -1.85
CA GLY A 152 -11.99 -3.60 -2.94
C GLY A 152 -12.90 -2.44 -2.58
N ALA A 153 -14.02 -2.71 -1.91
CA ALA A 153 -14.93 -1.67 -1.40
C ALA A 153 -14.27 -0.80 -0.31
N ALA A 154 -13.54 -1.43 0.63
CA ALA A 154 -12.79 -0.71 1.66
C ALA A 154 -11.69 0.19 1.04
N THR A 155 -10.98 -0.32 0.03
CA THR A 155 -9.95 0.42 -0.70
C THR A 155 -10.56 1.63 -1.42
N LEU A 156 -11.69 1.45 -2.11
CA LEU A 156 -12.40 2.56 -2.75
C LEU A 156 -12.85 3.61 -1.72
N ALA A 157 -13.40 3.18 -0.58
CA ALA A 157 -13.83 4.06 0.49
C ALA A 157 -12.67 4.86 1.11
N ALA A 158 -11.47 4.28 1.17
CA ALA A 158 -10.26 4.95 1.62
C ALA A 158 -9.73 5.97 0.61
N VAL A 159 -9.74 5.63 -0.69
CA VAL A 159 -9.20 6.46 -1.77
C VAL A 159 -10.11 7.64 -2.09
N GLN A 160 -11.42 7.42 -2.19
CA GLN A 160 -12.35 8.40 -2.77
C GLN A 160 -12.33 9.78 -2.08
N PRO A 161 -12.28 9.89 -0.73
CA PRO A 161 -12.25 11.19 -0.05
C PRO A 161 -10.96 11.99 -0.31
N VAL A 162 -9.85 11.30 -0.60
CA VAL A 162 -8.53 11.91 -0.74
C VAL A 162 -8.06 11.98 -2.19
N ALA A 163 -8.76 11.38 -3.16
CA ALA A 163 -8.29 11.25 -4.54
C ALA A 163 -7.89 12.58 -5.21
N GLN A 164 -8.66 13.66 -4.99
CA GLN A 164 -8.34 14.97 -5.54
C GLN A 164 -7.08 15.57 -4.89
N MET A 165 -7.00 15.53 -3.55
CA MET A 165 -5.81 15.94 -2.79
C MET A 165 -4.59 15.09 -3.18
N GLY A 166 -4.83 13.82 -3.46
CA GLY A 166 -4.03 12.90 -4.25
C GLY A 166 -3.36 13.59 -5.43
N ARG A 167 -4.14 13.80 -6.47
CA ARG A 167 -3.66 14.36 -7.73
C ARG A 167 -2.99 15.72 -7.58
N ASP A 168 -3.54 16.60 -6.73
CA ASP A 168 -2.96 17.93 -6.48
C ASP A 168 -1.59 17.85 -5.78
N GLY A 169 -1.40 16.84 -4.92
CA GLY A 169 -0.15 16.59 -4.19
C GLY A 169 0.89 15.77 -4.96
N GLY A 170 0.54 15.21 -6.12
CA GLY A 170 1.47 14.48 -7.00
C GLY A 170 1.74 13.01 -6.64
N TRP A 171 1.25 12.51 -5.51
CA TRP A 171 1.26 11.07 -5.13
C TRP A 171 0.21 10.20 -5.87
N TYR A 172 -0.73 10.77 -6.63
CA TYR A 172 -1.61 10.03 -7.56
C TYR A 172 -1.51 10.59 -8.98
N GLY A 173 -1.59 9.69 -9.97
CA GLY A 173 -1.63 10.05 -11.38
C GLY A 173 -2.98 10.66 -11.81
N PRO A 174 -3.08 11.19 -13.04
CA PRO A 174 -4.35 11.66 -13.61
C PRO A 174 -5.41 10.56 -13.56
N GLU A 175 -6.64 10.91 -13.19
CA GLU A 175 -7.73 9.93 -13.08
C GLU A 175 -7.96 9.19 -14.40
N VAL A 176 -7.99 7.86 -14.33
CA VAL A 176 -8.36 6.99 -15.45
C VAL A 176 -9.87 6.72 -15.35
N PRO A 177 -10.67 7.07 -16.36
CA PRO A 177 -12.11 6.84 -16.33
C PRO A 177 -12.45 5.35 -16.22
N VAL A 178 -13.20 4.99 -15.18
CA VAL A 178 -13.71 3.63 -14.96
C VAL A 178 -15.24 3.68 -14.82
N PRO A 179 -16.01 2.77 -15.46
CA PRO A 179 -17.45 2.72 -15.32
C PRO A 179 -17.90 2.64 -13.85
N THR A 180 -19.00 3.32 -13.52
CA THR A 180 -19.46 3.40 -12.12
C THR A 180 -20.03 2.08 -11.60
N ASP A 181 -20.40 1.17 -12.49
CA ASP A 181 -20.85 -0.21 -12.24
C ASP A 181 -19.72 -1.24 -12.29
N ALA A 182 -18.48 -0.82 -12.57
CA ALA A 182 -17.31 -1.68 -12.47
C ALA A 182 -17.04 -2.09 -11.00
N PRO A 183 -16.29 -3.18 -10.77
CA PRO A 183 -15.83 -3.57 -9.44
C PRO A 183 -15.24 -2.40 -8.66
N ALA A 184 -15.48 -2.36 -7.35
CA ALA A 184 -15.05 -1.24 -6.50
C ALA A 184 -13.54 -1.02 -6.55
N PHE A 185 -12.76 -2.09 -6.64
CA PHE A 185 -11.31 -2.00 -6.75
C PHE A 185 -10.85 -1.36 -8.06
N ASP A 186 -11.46 -1.70 -9.20
CA ASP A 186 -11.15 -1.08 -10.50
C ASP A 186 -11.40 0.44 -10.45
N ARG A 187 -12.47 0.85 -9.79
CA ARG A 187 -12.76 2.28 -9.58
C ARG A 187 -11.71 2.95 -8.68
N ALA A 188 -11.21 2.25 -7.65
CA ALA A 188 -10.12 2.76 -6.82
C ALA A 188 -8.82 2.90 -7.61
N LEU A 189 -8.50 1.95 -8.49
CA LEU A 189 -7.37 2.05 -9.42
C LEU A 189 -7.52 3.30 -10.29
N GLY A 190 -8.69 3.49 -10.94
CA GLY A 190 -8.95 4.65 -11.79
C GLY A 190 -8.78 5.99 -11.07
N LEU A 191 -9.32 6.11 -9.85
CA LEU A 191 -9.21 7.32 -9.02
C LEU A 191 -7.77 7.69 -8.68
N THR A 192 -6.88 6.69 -8.59
CA THR A 192 -5.45 6.88 -8.29
C THR A 192 -4.56 6.94 -9.53
N GLY A 193 -5.17 6.95 -10.72
CA GLY A 193 -4.50 7.08 -12.01
C GLY A 193 -3.92 5.79 -12.58
N ARG A 194 -4.30 4.64 -12.02
CA ARG A 194 -3.93 3.32 -12.54
C ARG A 194 -4.97 2.89 -13.57
N ASP A 195 -4.51 2.33 -14.68
CA ASP A 195 -5.37 1.67 -15.67
C ASP A 195 -5.65 0.22 -15.23
N PRO A 196 -6.91 -0.16 -14.89
CA PRO A 196 -7.23 -1.54 -14.52
C PRO A 196 -6.88 -2.58 -15.59
N ALA A 197 -6.74 -2.16 -16.85
CA ALA A 197 -6.42 -3.02 -17.99
C ALA A 197 -4.91 -3.11 -18.30
N TRP A 198 -4.03 -2.52 -17.48
CA TRP A 198 -2.58 -2.48 -17.70
C TRP A 198 -1.97 -3.88 -18.00
N GLN A 199 -1.09 -3.97 -19.00
CA GLN A 199 -0.48 -5.23 -19.49
C GLN A 199 1.06 -5.25 -19.52
N GLY A 200 1.74 -4.19 -19.07
CA GLY A 200 3.21 -4.07 -19.18
C GLY A 200 3.69 -3.29 -20.39
#